data_AF-A0A3D2GAP9-F1
#
_entry.id   AF-A0A3D2GAP9-F1
#
_cell.length_a   1.000
_cell.length_b   1.000
_cell.length_c   1.000
_cell.angle_alpha   90.00
_cell.angle_beta   90.00
_cell.angle_gamma   90.00
#
_symmetry.space_group_name_H-M   'P 1'
#
loop_
_entity.id
_entity.type
_entity.pdbx_description
1 polymer ?
#
loop_
_entity_poly.entity_id
_entity_poly.type
_entity_poly.pdbx_seq_one_letter_code
_entity_poly.pdbx_strand_id
1 'polypeptide(L)'
;SNIKNLKMVLNKFTSNNVGYCYDSCHHINYAPDEDLLGMYGNRLMAIHLQDNGGSHNQHQLPFDGNINWNTVMEKIACTGYRGATTLEPMNWDYSHL
;
A
#
# COMPACT_ATOMS: atom_id res chain seq x y z
N SER A 1 7.46 14.52 -6.65
CA SER A 1 6.56 13.36 -6.67
C SER A 1 6.33 12.90 -5.25
N ASN A 2 5.22 12.20 -5.00
CA ASN A 2 4.85 11.71 -3.66
C ASN A 2 5.96 10.86 -3.03
N ILE A 3 6.62 10.02 -3.84
CA ILE A 3 7.77 9.22 -3.40
C ILE A 3 8.95 10.09 -2.94
N LYS A 4 9.30 11.17 -3.63
CA LYS A 4 10.37 12.09 -3.18
C LYS A 4 10.04 12.71 -1.82
N ASN A 5 8.78 13.07 -1.58
CA ASN A 5 8.34 13.63 -0.29
C ASN A 5 8.42 12.57 0.82
N LEU A 6 7.99 11.33 0.55
CA LEU A 6 8.13 10.21 1.47
C LEU A 6 9.59 9.98 1.85
N LYS A 7 10.48 9.87 0.85
CA LYS A 7 11.93 9.69 1.03
C LYS A 7 12.50 10.83 1.90
N MET A 8 12.15 12.07 1.61
CA MET A 8 12.60 13.25 2.37
C MET A 8 12.17 13.17 3.84
N VAL A 9 10.90 12.85 4.11
CA VAL A 9 10.37 12.76 5.49
C VAL A 9 11.03 11.62 6.25
N LEU A 10 11.10 10.41 5.69
CA LEU A 10 11.67 9.25 6.37
C LEU A 10 13.18 9.38 6.60
N ASN A 11 13.90 10.13 5.75
CA ASN A 11 15.31 10.45 5.94
C ASN A 11 15.52 11.57 6.98
N LYS A 12 14.61 12.55 7.04
CA LYS A 12 14.71 13.67 7.99
C LYS A 12 14.39 13.24 9.42
N PHE A 13 13.40 12.37 9.59
CA PHE A 13 12.92 11.91 10.88
C PHE A 13 13.29 10.45 11.11
N THR A 14 14.29 10.22 11.96
CA THR A 14 14.80 8.88 12.31
C THR A 14 14.12 8.25 13.52
N SER A 15 13.13 8.94 14.12
CA SER A 15 12.35 8.40 15.24
C SER A 15 11.56 7.16 14.82
N ASN A 16 11.52 6.15 15.70
CA ASN A 16 10.70 4.95 15.54
C ASN A 16 9.19 5.24 15.58
N ASN A 17 8.78 6.45 15.98
CA ASN A 17 7.39 6.89 15.97
C ASN A 17 6.98 7.54 14.64
N VAL A 18 7.89 7.62 13.67
CA VAL A 18 7.60 8.08 12.31
C VAL A 18 7.73 6.91 11.35
N GLY A 19 6.77 6.76 10.45
CA GLY A 19 6.74 5.73 9.44
C GLY A 19 5.73 6.10 8.36
N TYR A 20 5.30 5.12 7.58
CA TYR A 20 4.33 5.34 6.52
C TYR A 20 3.22 4.29 6.53
N CYS A 21 2.08 4.66 5.94
CA CYS A 21 1.04 3.72 5.57
C CYS A 21 1.32 3.23 4.14
N TYR A 22 1.39 1.92 3.95
CA TYR A 22 1.48 1.32 2.62
C TYR A 22 0.07 1.14 2.05
N ASP A 23 -0.22 1.80 0.94
CA ASP A 23 -1.46 1.62 0.18
C ASP A 23 -1.17 0.82 -1.08
N SER A 24 -1.77 -0.36 -1.21
CA SER A 24 -1.49 -1.28 -2.34
C SER A 24 -1.91 -0.70 -3.68
N CYS A 25 -3.09 -0.08 -3.76
CA CYS A 25 -3.63 0.45 -5.00
C CYS A 25 -2.82 1.66 -5.48
N HIS A 26 -2.61 2.65 -4.60
CA HIS A 26 -1.86 3.85 -4.94
C HIS A 26 -0.39 3.54 -5.29
N HIS A 27 0.22 2.56 -4.62
CA HIS A 27 1.56 2.12 -4.95
C HIS A 27 1.63 1.55 -6.37
N ILE A 28 0.79 0.56 -6.69
CA ILE A 28 0.82 -0.10 -7.99
C ILE A 28 0.40 0.84 -9.13
N ASN A 29 -0.53 1.76 -8.89
CA ASN A 29 -1.00 2.70 -9.91
C ASN A 29 0.00 3.82 -10.24
N TYR A 30 0.77 4.29 -9.25
CA TYR A 30 1.54 5.53 -9.40
C TYR A 30 3.05 5.39 -9.18
N ALA A 31 3.50 4.29 -8.60
CA ALA A 31 4.91 4.02 -8.34
C ALA A 31 5.26 2.52 -8.47
N PRO A 32 4.83 1.81 -9.53
CA PRO A 32 5.04 0.37 -9.66
C PRO A 32 6.52 -0.05 -9.72
N ASP A 33 7.40 0.85 -10.14
CA ASP A 33 8.84 0.61 -10.26
C ASP A 33 9.63 0.87 -8.96
N GLU A 34 8.98 1.40 -7.92
CA GLU A 34 9.62 1.69 -6.63
C GLU A 34 9.41 0.53 -5.67
N ASP A 35 10.46 0.04 -5.02
CA ASP A 35 10.32 -1.04 -4.03
C ASP A 35 10.09 -0.48 -2.61
N LEU A 36 8.93 0.16 -2.38
CA LEU A 36 8.69 0.84 -1.10
C LEU A 36 8.77 -0.09 0.11
N LEU A 37 8.25 -1.31 0.00
CA LEU A 37 8.29 -2.31 1.06
C LEU A 37 9.72 -2.81 1.32
N GLY A 38 10.55 -2.98 0.29
CA GLY A 38 11.96 -3.33 0.45
C GLY A 38 12.80 -2.18 1.01
N MET A 39 12.52 -0.94 0.57
CA MET A 39 13.27 0.25 1.01
C MET A 39 12.93 0.70 2.43
N TYR A 40 11.66 0.63 2.80
CA TYR A 40 11.13 1.23 4.03
C TYR A 40 10.31 0.27 4.88
N GLY A 41 10.41 -1.05 4.67
CA GLY A 41 9.63 -2.04 5.42
C GLY A 41 9.78 -1.94 6.95
N ASN A 42 10.96 -1.58 7.45
CA ASN A 42 11.19 -1.32 8.87
C ASN A 42 10.52 -0.02 9.41
N ARG A 43 9.93 0.78 8.52
CA ARG A 43 9.17 2.00 8.81
C ARG A 43 7.69 1.85 8.46
N LEU A 44 7.23 0.64 8.17
CA LEU A 44 5.84 0.35 7.86
C LEU A 44 4.99 0.37 9.14
N MET A 45 4.03 1.29 9.23
CA MET A 45 3.20 1.50 10.42
C MET A 45 1.74 1.11 10.25
N ALA A 46 1.25 1.15 9.01
CA ALA A 46 -0.09 0.74 8.64
C ALA A 46 -0.05 0.22 7.20
N ILE A 47 -1.05 -0.57 6.84
CA ILE A 47 -1.30 -0.98 5.47
C ILE A 47 -2.75 -0.65 5.15
N HIS A 48 -3.05 -0.18 3.94
CA HIS A 48 -4.39 -0.08 3.38
C HIS A 48 -4.44 -1.02 2.17
N LEU A 49 -5.15 -2.13 2.31
CA LEU A 49 -5.25 -3.13 1.26
C LEU A 49 -6.53 -2.93 0.45
N GLN A 50 -6.34 -2.65 -0.83
CA GLN A 50 -7.37 -2.48 -1.84
C GLN A 50 -6.76 -2.78 -3.22
N ASP A 51 -7.58 -3.30 -4.13
CA ASP A 51 -7.16 -3.56 -5.50
C ASP A 51 -7.38 -2.34 -6.40
N ASN A 52 -6.75 -2.34 -7.56
CA ASN A 52 -6.99 -1.32 -8.58
C ASN A 52 -8.13 -1.73 -9.52
N GLY A 53 -8.51 -0.85 -10.44
CA GLY A 53 -9.61 -1.09 -11.39
C GLY A 53 -10.95 -0.53 -10.92
N GLY A 54 -12.05 -1.08 -11.45
CA GLY A 54 -13.38 -0.49 -11.28
C GLY A 54 -13.54 0.86 -12.00
N SER A 55 -14.67 1.52 -11.78
CA SER A 55 -15.02 2.79 -12.44
C SER A 55 -14.13 3.96 -12.03
N HIS A 56 -13.38 3.83 -10.93
CA HIS A 56 -12.49 4.87 -10.42
C HIS A 56 -11.01 4.49 -10.52
N ASN A 57 -10.69 3.31 -11.05
CA ASN A 57 -9.35 2.74 -11.14
C ASN A 57 -8.67 2.51 -9.75
N GLN A 58 -9.46 2.39 -8.68
CA GLN A 58 -9.03 2.24 -7.30
C GLN A 58 -10.17 1.71 -6.42
N HIS A 59 -9.83 1.33 -5.18
CA HIS A 59 -10.76 0.95 -4.12
C HIS A 59 -11.64 -0.27 -4.42
N GLN A 60 -11.16 -1.18 -5.27
CA GLN A 60 -11.77 -2.50 -5.43
C GLN A 60 -11.38 -3.41 -4.24
N LEU A 61 -12.19 -4.45 -3.99
CA LEU A 61 -11.83 -5.54 -3.08
C LEU A 61 -10.56 -6.24 -3.60
N PRO A 62 -9.68 -6.72 -2.70
CA PRO A 62 -8.59 -7.60 -3.11
C PRO A 62 -9.10 -8.72 -4.01
N PHE A 63 -8.39 -8.97 -5.12
CA PHE A 63 -8.67 -9.98 -6.14
C PHE A 63 -9.71 -9.58 -7.21
N ASP A 64 -10.33 -8.41 -7.11
CA ASP A 64 -11.23 -7.89 -8.16
C ASP A 64 -10.50 -7.00 -9.19
N GLY A 65 -9.21 -6.73 -8.97
CA GLY A 65 -8.37 -5.94 -9.85
C GLY A 65 -7.20 -6.73 -10.45
N ASN A 66 -6.09 -6.02 -10.70
CA ASN A 66 -4.90 -6.58 -11.37
C ASN A 66 -3.65 -6.57 -10.49
N ILE A 67 -3.76 -6.24 -9.20
CA ILE A 67 -2.63 -6.31 -8.28
C ILE A 67 -2.19 -7.78 -8.12
N ASN A 68 -0.89 -8.04 -8.28
CA ASN A 68 -0.31 -9.34 -7.93
C ASN A 68 -0.22 -9.47 -6.40
N TRP A 69 -1.30 -9.97 -5.79
CA TRP A 69 -1.42 -10.12 -4.34
C TRP A 69 -0.41 -11.08 -3.73
N ASN A 70 0.02 -12.13 -4.45
CA ASN A 70 1.06 -13.02 -3.94
C ASN A 70 2.36 -12.24 -3.71
N THR A 71 2.78 -11.43 -4.68
CA THR A 71 3.97 -10.59 -4.55
C THR A 71 3.82 -9.50 -3.48
N VAL A 72 2.67 -8.82 -3.42
CA VAL A 72 2.43 -7.77 -2.41
C VAL A 72 2.46 -8.35 -1.00
N MET A 73 1.76 -9.46 -0.76
CA MET A 73 1.69 -10.09 0.56
C MET A 73 3.02 -10.73 0.97
N GLU A 74 3.77 -11.31 0.04
CA GLU A 74 5.14 -11.78 0.29
C GLU A 74 6.04 -10.63 0.75
N LYS A 75 6.03 -9.50 0.03
CA LYS A 75 6.83 -8.33 0.41
C LYS A 75 6.42 -7.77 1.77
N ILE A 76 5.11 -7.68 2.07
CA ILE A 76 4.63 -7.26 3.40
C ILE A 76 5.13 -8.23 4.47
N ALA A 77 5.04 -9.55 4.26
CA ALA A 77 5.53 -10.54 5.21
C ALA A 77 7.04 -10.38 5.48
N CYS A 78 7.84 -10.13 4.43
CA CYS A 78 9.27 -9.88 4.54
C CYS A 78 9.63 -8.62 5.36
N THR A 79 8.73 -7.65 5.50
CA THR A 79 8.95 -6.47 6.37
C THR A 79 8.92 -6.81 7.86
N GLY A 80 8.30 -7.94 8.23
CA GLY A 80 8.02 -8.28 9.63
C GLY A 80 6.90 -7.45 10.26
N TYR A 81 6.03 -6.80 9.48
CA TYR A 81 4.88 -6.06 9.97
C TYR A 81 3.92 -6.95 10.77
N ARG A 82 3.55 -6.49 11.97
CA ARG A 82 2.66 -7.21 12.92
C ARG A 82 1.44 -6.38 13.33
N GLY A 83 1.23 -5.24 12.67
CA GLY A 83 0.08 -4.39 12.92
C GLY A 83 -1.20 -4.97 12.31
N ALA A 84 -2.29 -4.20 12.37
CA ALA A 84 -3.55 -4.61 11.81
C ALA A 84 -3.46 -4.77 10.28
N THR A 85 -4.11 -5.82 9.77
CA THR A 85 -4.37 -5.97 8.33
C THR A 85 -5.67 -5.25 8.02
N THR A 86 -5.61 -4.05 7.45
CA THR A 86 -6.81 -3.27 7.12
C THR A 86 -7.11 -3.31 5.64
N LEU A 87 -8.41 -3.30 5.33
CA LEU A 87 -8.96 -3.19 3.99
C LEU A 87 -9.45 -1.75 3.79
N GLU A 88 -9.19 -1.18 2.62
CA GLU A 88 -9.74 0.13 2.20
C GLU A 88 -10.55 0.07 0.88
N PRO A 89 -11.42 -0.93 0.63
CA PRO A 89 -12.31 -0.93 -0.52
C PRO A 89 -13.45 0.09 -0.31
N MET A 90 -14.00 0.59 -1.42
CA MET A 90 -15.20 1.44 -1.44
C MET A 90 -16.34 0.71 -2.13
N ASN A 91 -17.58 1.07 -1.82
CA ASN A 91 -18.76 0.46 -2.44
C ASN A 91 -19.02 0.90 -3.90
N TRP A 92 -18.08 1.61 -4.53
CA TRP A 92 -18.28 2.36 -5.77
C TRP A 92 -18.69 1.52 -6.98
N ASP A 93 -18.41 0.21 -6.98
CA ASP A 93 -18.89 -0.73 -8.01
C ASP A 93 -19.61 -1.95 -7.42
N TYR A 94 -19.98 -1.88 -6.13
CA TYR A 94 -20.53 -2.99 -5.35
C TYR A 94 -21.92 -2.70 -4.78
N SER A 95 -22.58 -1.65 -5.25
CA SER A 95 -23.91 -1.23 -4.78
C SER A 95 -25.03 -2.25 -5.02
N HIS A 96 -24.76 -3.27 -5.85
CA HIS A 96 -25.72 -4.30 -6.25
C HIS A 96 -25.26 -5.72 -5.92
N LEU A 97 -24.15 -5.88 -5.20
CA LEU A 97 -23.73 -7.17 -4.64
C LEU A 97 -24.65 -7.60 -3.49
#